data_AF-A0A3D1FXS8-F1
#
_entry.id   AF-A0A3D1FXS8-F1
#
_cell.length_a   1.000
_cell.length_b   1.000
_cell.length_c   1.000
_cell.angle_alpha   90.00
_cell.angle_beta   90.00
_cell.angle_gamma   90.00
#
_symmetry.space_group_name_H-M   'P 1'
#
loop_
_entity.id
_entity.type
_entity.pdbx_description
1 polymer ?
#
loop_
_entity_poly.entity_id
_entity_poly.type
_entity_poly.pdbx_seq_one_letter_code
_entity_poly.pdbx_strand_id
1 'polypeptide(L)'
;SRAPFIFTRADAKRLDFAITYVSDISCDIDGPVASTLRPSTIAEPFYGYLAREEKEVAHDDPEAIGVMAVDNLPCELPRDASLSFGSDLIEHVIPALFDGDKEHILFRATECSDGALTADFNYLQAYIDKA
;
A
#
# COMPACT_ATOMS: atom_id res chain seq x y z
N SER A 1 5.43 0.73 10.03
CA SER A 1 5.77 -0.54 9.35
C SER A 1 6.92 -1.23 10.09
N ARG A 2 6.95 -2.58 10.16
CA ARG A 2 8.11 -3.37 10.67
C ARG A 2 8.95 -3.96 9.53
N ALA A 3 8.66 -3.58 8.28
CA ALA A 3 9.42 -4.06 7.13
C ALA A 3 10.84 -3.47 7.15
N PRO A 4 11.86 -4.27 6.82
CA PRO A 4 13.23 -3.77 6.71
C PRO A 4 13.32 -2.73 5.61
N PHE A 5 14.17 -1.71 5.80
CA PHE A 5 14.45 -0.73 4.75
C PHE A 5 15.09 -1.43 3.55
N ILE A 6 14.57 -1.14 2.36
CA ILE A 6 15.20 -1.53 1.09
C ILE A 6 16.45 -0.68 0.89
N PHE A 7 16.32 0.63 1.13
CA PHE A 7 17.44 1.56 1.30
C PHE A 7 17.02 2.72 2.19
N THR A 8 17.99 3.27 2.93
CA THR A 8 17.78 4.44 3.80
C THR A 8 18.11 5.74 3.07
N ARG A 9 17.71 6.89 3.65
CA ARG A 9 18.12 8.21 3.13
C ARG A 9 19.65 8.37 3.09
N ALA A 10 20.37 7.73 4.01
CA ALA A 10 21.83 7.72 4.02
C ALA A 10 22.41 6.91 2.86
N ASP A 11 21.79 5.78 2.50
CA ASP A 11 22.20 4.98 1.35
C ASP A 11 22.05 5.75 0.04
N ALA A 12 20.92 6.44 -0.13
CA ALA A 12 20.63 7.25 -1.32
C ALA A 12 21.60 8.43 -1.53
N LYS A 13 22.35 8.83 -0.49
CA LYS A 13 23.36 9.90 -0.56
C LYS A 13 24.75 9.41 -0.95
N ARG A 14 24.96 8.09 -1.07
CA ARG A 14 26.28 7.53 -1.39
C ARG A 14 26.62 7.79 -2.86
N LEU A 15 27.90 8.01 -3.14
CA LEU A 15 28.41 8.26 -4.50
C LEU A 15 28.25 7.04 -5.43
N ASP A 16 28.15 5.84 -4.87
CA ASP A 16 27.95 4.59 -5.60
C ASP A 16 26.48 4.15 -5.65
N PHE A 17 25.55 5.01 -5.22
CA PHE A 17 24.12 4.73 -5.32
C PHE A 17 23.65 4.86 -6.78
N ALA A 18 23.19 3.74 -7.35
CA ALA A 18 22.91 3.63 -8.79
C ALA A 18 21.41 3.65 -9.14
N ILE A 19 20.51 3.66 -8.16
CA ILE A 19 19.06 3.65 -8.42
C ILE A 19 18.64 5.05 -8.86
N THR A 20 18.15 5.16 -10.08
CA THR A 20 17.66 6.40 -10.67
C THR A 20 16.14 6.50 -10.70
N TYR A 21 15.44 5.37 -10.57
CA TYR A 21 13.99 5.30 -10.53
C TYR A 21 13.49 4.31 -9.49
N VAL A 22 12.39 4.67 -8.85
CA VAL A 22 11.65 3.87 -7.88
C VAL A 22 10.18 3.89 -8.26
N SER A 23 9.59 2.71 -8.41
CA SER A 23 8.15 2.53 -8.52
C SER A 23 7.67 1.79 -7.27
N ASP A 24 7.21 2.55 -6.28
CA ASP A 24 6.80 2.05 -4.97
C ASP A 24 5.31 1.73 -4.97
N ILE A 25 5.00 0.44 -5.19
CA ILE A 25 3.63 -0.08 -5.18
C ILE A 25 3.02 -0.08 -3.77
N SER A 26 3.84 -0.14 -2.72
CA SER A 26 3.34 -0.13 -1.34
C SER A 26 2.81 1.24 -0.95
N CYS A 27 3.39 2.31 -1.52
CA CYS A 27 3.07 3.70 -1.21
C CYS A 27 3.12 4.02 0.31
N ASP A 28 3.97 3.29 1.05
CA ASP A 28 4.18 3.52 2.48
C ASP A 28 5.02 4.80 2.67
N ILE A 29 4.37 5.91 3.05
CA ILE A 29 5.05 7.18 3.36
C ILE A 29 5.98 6.97 4.57
N ASP A 30 7.24 7.42 4.44
CA ASP A 30 8.30 7.17 5.42
C ASP A 30 8.47 5.67 5.78
N GLY A 31 8.16 4.81 4.81
CA GLY A 31 8.27 3.37 4.88
C GLY A 31 9.65 2.83 4.47
N PRO A 32 9.72 1.58 4.00
CA PRO A 32 10.96 0.91 3.62
C PRO A 32 11.77 1.57 2.50
N VAL A 33 11.15 2.46 1.73
CA VAL A 33 11.73 3.13 0.57
C VAL A 33 11.86 4.61 0.86
N ALA A 34 13.08 5.02 1.20
CA ALA A 34 13.36 6.35 1.75
C ALA A 34 13.06 7.53 0.81
N SER A 35 12.90 7.28 -0.49
CA SER A 35 12.55 8.29 -1.50
C SER A 35 11.04 8.57 -1.59
N THR A 36 10.19 7.75 -0.96
CA THR A 36 8.72 7.90 -1.00
C THR A 36 8.28 8.97 -0.01
N LEU A 37 8.12 10.20 -0.50
CA LEU A 37 7.74 11.37 0.30
C LEU A 37 6.23 11.54 0.44
N ARG A 38 5.47 11.17 -0.58
CA ARG A 38 4.01 11.23 -0.64
C ARG A 38 3.46 10.28 -1.69
N PRO A 39 2.15 9.97 -1.66
CA PRO A 39 1.46 9.37 -2.77
C PRO A 39 1.48 10.29 -4.00
N SER A 40 1.69 9.70 -5.17
CA SER A 40 1.46 10.33 -6.47
C SER A 40 0.06 9.96 -6.98
N THR A 41 -0.44 10.67 -7.99
CA THR A 41 -1.76 10.39 -8.57
C THR A 41 -1.61 9.78 -9.95
N ILE A 42 -2.67 9.18 -10.47
CA ILE A 42 -2.71 8.73 -11.88
C ILE A 42 -2.42 9.89 -12.84
N ALA A 43 -2.93 11.08 -12.56
CA ALA A 43 -2.77 12.27 -13.41
C ALA A 43 -1.33 12.83 -13.35
N GLU A 44 -0.70 12.77 -12.18
CA GLU A 44 0.66 13.22 -11.91
C GLU A 44 1.44 12.10 -11.21
N PRO A 45 1.85 11.06 -11.96
CA PRO A 45 2.35 9.81 -11.38
C PRO A 45 3.81 9.89 -10.94
N PHE A 46 4.55 10.90 -11.38
CA PHE A 46 5.97 11.00 -11.11
C PHE A 46 6.35 12.30 -10.40
N TYR A 47 7.31 12.20 -9.48
CA TYR A 47 8.07 13.32 -8.93
C TYR A 47 9.56 12.96 -8.85
N GLY A 48 10.41 13.94 -8.58
CA GLY A 48 11.83 13.72 -8.30
C GLY A 48 12.11 13.75 -6.81
N TYR A 49 12.93 12.84 -6.30
CA TYR A 49 13.47 12.87 -4.96
C TYR A 49 14.96 13.24 -5.01
N LEU A 50 15.31 14.41 -4.48
CA LEU A 50 16.70 14.87 -4.42
C LEU A 50 17.34 14.43 -3.10
N ALA A 51 18.08 13.33 -3.13
CA ALA A 51 18.61 12.67 -1.94
C ALA A 51 19.49 13.57 -1.06
N ARG A 52 20.30 14.48 -1.65
CA ARG A 52 21.18 15.39 -0.89
C ARG A 52 20.41 16.33 0.05
N GLU A 53 19.23 16.75 -0.36
CA GLU A 53 18.38 17.72 0.36
C GLU A 53 17.14 17.06 0.98
N GLU A 54 16.91 15.77 0.69
CA GLU A 54 15.75 14.99 1.14
C GLU A 54 14.42 15.65 0.80
N LYS A 55 14.32 16.24 -0.39
CA LYS A 55 13.15 17.01 -0.83
C LYS A 55 12.63 16.58 -2.19
N GLU A 56 11.37 16.90 -2.44
CA GLU A 56 10.76 16.79 -3.74
C GLU A 56 11.31 17.86 -4.68
N VAL A 57 11.62 17.45 -5.91
CA VAL A 57 12.01 18.31 -7.04
C VAL A 57 11.26 17.88 -8.29
N ALA A 58 11.45 18.62 -9.39
CA ALA A 58 10.89 18.23 -10.67
C ALA A 58 11.41 16.84 -11.09
N HIS A 59 10.53 16.06 -11.71
CA HIS A 59 10.81 14.69 -12.11
C HIS A 59 11.99 14.57 -13.11
N ASP A 60 12.20 15.61 -13.92
CA ASP A 60 13.25 15.70 -14.93
C ASP A 60 14.56 16.28 -14.39
N ASP A 61 14.68 16.50 -13.07
CA ASP A 61 15.93 16.90 -12.45
C ASP A 61 17.00 15.80 -12.66
N PRO A 62 18.17 16.13 -13.24
CA PRO A 62 19.18 15.15 -13.64
C PRO A 62 19.85 14.42 -12.46
N GLU A 63 19.71 14.95 -11.24
CA GLU A 63 20.31 14.39 -10.03
C GLU A 63 19.26 13.76 -9.10
N ALA A 64 17.98 13.80 -9.48
CA ALA A 64 16.90 13.23 -8.70
C ALA A 64 16.69 11.75 -8.99
N ILE A 65 16.22 11.03 -7.97
CA ILE A 65 15.62 9.71 -8.13
C ILE A 65 14.17 9.95 -8.58
N GLY A 66 13.78 9.46 -9.75
CA GLY A 66 12.38 9.49 -10.18
C GLY A 66 11.55 8.56 -9.31
N VAL A 67 10.43 9.03 -8.77
CA VAL A 67 9.55 8.26 -7.89
C VAL A 67 8.14 8.21 -8.44
N MET A 68 7.58 7.00 -8.50
CA MET A 68 6.16 6.73 -8.70
C MET A 68 5.63 6.00 -7.47
N ALA A 69 4.61 6.53 -6.83
CA ALA A 69 3.99 5.95 -5.64
C ALA A 69 2.47 6.13 -5.71
N VAL A 70 1.85 5.54 -6.73
CA VAL A 70 0.40 5.63 -6.95
C VAL A 70 -0.30 4.59 -6.07
N ASP A 71 -1.20 5.03 -5.20
CA ASP A 71 -1.86 4.20 -4.18
C ASP A 71 -3.02 3.35 -4.71
N ASN A 72 -3.50 3.63 -5.92
CA ASN A 72 -4.66 2.99 -6.53
C ASN A 72 -4.36 2.40 -7.92
N LEU A 73 -3.13 1.90 -8.14
CA LEU A 73 -2.70 1.31 -9.42
C LEU A 73 -3.63 0.25 -10.05
N PRO A 74 -4.36 -0.59 -9.30
CA PRO A 74 -5.35 -1.48 -9.92
C PRO A 74 -6.41 -0.75 -10.78
N CYS A 75 -6.66 0.53 -10.50
CA CYS A 75 -7.57 1.37 -11.28
C CYS A 75 -7.03 1.74 -12.67
N GLU A 76 -5.73 1.58 -12.93
CA GLU A 76 -5.13 1.80 -14.26
C GLU A 76 -5.48 0.68 -15.25
N LEU A 77 -5.77 -0.52 -14.74
CA LEU A 77 -6.27 -1.66 -15.51
C LEU A 77 -7.60 -2.16 -14.90
N PRO A 78 -8.64 -1.31 -14.89
CA PRO A 78 -9.82 -1.51 -14.05
C PRO A 78 -10.62 -2.75 -14.46
N ARG A 79 -10.63 -3.07 -15.76
CA ARG A 79 -11.28 -4.28 -16.29
C ARG A 79 -10.62 -5.54 -15.74
N ASP A 80 -9.30 -5.63 -15.85
CA ASP A 80 -8.55 -6.83 -15.49
C ASP A 80 -8.54 -7.03 -13.98
N ALA A 81 -8.35 -5.94 -13.21
CA ALA A 81 -8.44 -5.95 -11.75
C ALA A 81 -9.83 -6.43 -11.28
N SER A 82 -10.91 -5.92 -11.89
CA SER A 82 -12.28 -6.33 -11.55
C SER A 82 -12.57 -7.79 -11.90
N LEU A 83 -12.07 -8.27 -13.05
CA LEU A 83 -12.23 -9.68 -13.46
C LEU A 83 -11.49 -10.63 -12.54
N SER A 84 -10.25 -10.30 -12.15
CA SER A 84 -9.45 -11.10 -11.22
C SER A 84 -10.11 -11.15 -9.85
N PHE A 85 -10.41 -9.98 -9.26
CA PHE A 85 -11.06 -9.90 -7.95
C PHE A 85 -12.40 -10.64 -7.92
N GLY A 86 -13.22 -10.46 -8.96
CA GLY A 86 -14.51 -11.14 -9.08
C GLY A 86 -14.38 -12.66 -9.16
N SER A 87 -13.38 -13.16 -9.91
CA SER A 87 -13.12 -14.60 -10.01
C SER A 87 -12.70 -15.19 -8.68
N ASP A 88 -11.75 -14.55 -7.98
CA ASP A 88 -11.28 -15.01 -6.66
C ASP A 88 -12.40 -14.98 -5.62
N LEU A 89 -13.25 -13.95 -5.63
CA LEU A 89 -14.41 -13.84 -4.75
C LEU A 89 -15.41 -14.99 -5.00
N ILE A 90 -15.71 -15.29 -6.27
CA ILE A 90 -16.62 -16.37 -6.66
C ILE A 90 -16.06 -17.74 -6.27
N GLU A 91 -14.76 -17.94 -6.47
CA GLU A 91 -14.12 -19.23 -6.21
C GLU A 91 -13.93 -19.50 -4.71
N HIS A 92 -13.49 -18.51 -3.95
CA HIS A 92 -13.01 -18.73 -2.58
C HIS A 92 -13.95 -18.21 -1.48
N VAL A 93 -14.78 -17.20 -1.75
CA VAL A 93 -15.59 -16.56 -0.71
C VAL A 93 -17.07 -16.93 -0.83
N ILE A 94 -17.64 -16.90 -2.04
CA ILE A 94 -19.06 -17.22 -2.25
C ILE A 94 -19.45 -18.60 -1.71
N PRO A 95 -18.66 -19.68 -1.88
CA PRO A 95 -19.04 -21.00 -1.36
C PRO A 95 -19.20 -21.04 0.17
N ALA A 96 -18.40 -20.25 0.90
CA ALA A 96 -18.45 -20.19 2.36
C ALA A 96 -19.80 -19.65 2.89
N LEU A 97 -20.54 -18.88 2.06
CA LEU A 97 -21.88 -18.39 2.40
C LEU A 97 -22.93 -19.51 2.44
N PHE A 98 -22.70 -20.62 1.76
CA PHE A 98 -23.69 -21.69 1.58
C PHE A 98 -23.31 -23.01 2.25
N ASP A 99 -22.04 -23.21 2.57
CA ASP A 99 -21.57 -24.46 3.16
C ASP A 99 -21.54 -24.46 4.70
N GLY A 100 -21.97 -23.36 5.31
CA GLY A 100 -21.91 -23.15 6.76
C GLY A 100 -20.54 -22.66 7.24
N ASP A 101 -19.77 -22.00 6.36
CA ASP A 101 -18.46 -21.43 6.63
C ASP A 101 -17.46 -22.46 7.18
N LYS A 102 -17.33 -23.60 6.49
CA LYS A 102 -16.53 -24.74 6.98
C LYS A 102 -15.07 -24.42 7.25
N GLU A 103 -14.50 -23.49 6.50
CA GLU A 103 -13.11 -23.04 6.64
C GLU A 103 -12.96 -21.77 7.51
N HIS A 104 -14.06 -21.33 8.14
CA HIS A 104 -14.10 -20.14 8.97
C HIS A 104 -13.57 -18.90 8.24
N ILE A 105 -13.79 -18.80 6.92
CA ILE A 105 -13.39 -17.65 6.11
C ILE A 105 -14.25 -16.45 6.53
N LEU A 106 -15.57 -16.64 6.59
CA LEU A 106 -16.50 -15.57 6.96
C LEU A 106 -16.35 -15.19 8.43
N PHE A 107 -16.22 -16.18 9.32
CA PHE A 107 -16.01 -15.95 10.75
C PHE A 107 -14.78 -15.06 10.98
N ARG A 108 -13.63 -15.39 10.38
CA ARG A 108 -12.38 -14.62 10.52
C ARG A 108 -12.44 -13.25 9.85
N ALA A 109 -13.22 -13.11 8.78
CA ALA A 109 -13.41 -11.85 8.07
C ALA A 109 -14.47 -10.94 8.71
N THR A 110 -15.28 -11.44 9.64
CA THR A 110 -16.37 -10.67 10.26
C THR A 110 -15.84 -9.83 11.42
N GLU A 111 -15.61 -8.54 11.17
CA GLU A 111 -15.12 -7.61 12.19
C GLU A 111 -16.20 -7.25 13.24
N CYS A 112 -17.46 -7.13 12.80
CA CYS A 112 -18.59 -6.76 13.65
C CYS A 112 -19.77 -7.72 13.46
N SER A 113 -20.46 -8.07 14.54
CA SER A 113 -21.70 -8.85 14.54
C SER A 113 -22.65 -8.32 15.61
N ASP A 114 -23.94 -8.26 15.30
CA ASP A 114 -24.99 -7.75 16.20
C ASP A 114 -24.69 -6.37 16.82
N GLY A 115 -24.03 -5.50 16.06
CA GLY A 115 -23.68 -4.15 16.48
C GLY A 115 -22.48 -4.04 17.42
N ALA A 116 -21.74 -5.12 17.65
CA ALA A 116 -20.52 -5.15 18.45
C ALA A 116 -19.33 -5.72 17.66
N LEU A 117 -18.11 -5.38 18.08
CA LEU A 117 -16.89 -6.00 17.56
C LEU A 117 -16.85 -7.49 17.93
N THR A 118 -16.37 -8.32 17.02
CA THR A 118 -16.12 -9.74 17.29
C THR A 118 -14.82 -9.92 18.09
N ALA A 119 -14.62 -11.12 18.65
CA ALA A 119 -13.56 -11.38 19.62
C ALA A 119 -12.16 -11.00 19.13
N ASP A 120 -11.84 -11.29 17.87
CA ASP A 120 -10.54 -11.03 17.26
C ASP A 120 -10.26 -9.53 17.05
N PHE A 121 -11.32 -8.71 17.02
CA PHE A 121 -11.26 -7.27 16.75
C PHE A 121 -11.53 -6.40 17.98
N ASN A 122 -11.72 -7.00 19.16
CA ASN A 122 -11.96 -6.29 20.42
C ASN A 122 -10.92 -5.21 20.76
N TYR A 123 -9.68 -5.37 20.28
CA TYR A 123 -8.62 -4.37 20.48
C TYR A 123 -8.96 -3.00 19.86
N LEU A 124 -9.89 -2.95 18.90
CA LEU A 124 -10.38 -1.72 18.27
C LEU A 124 -11.38 -0.96 19.15
N GLN A 125 -12.01 -1.59 20.15
CA GLN A 125 -13.03 -0.94 20.99
C GLN A 125 -12.50 0.33 21.67
N ALA A 126 -11.24 0.31 22.11
CA ALA A 126 -10.59 1.46 22.74
C ALA A 126 -10.43 2.67 21.81
N TYR A 127 -10.50 2.49 20.49
CA TYR A 127 -10.50 3.58 19.51
C TYR A 127 -11.92 4.12 19.30
N ILE A 128 -12.94 3.24 19.29
CA ILE A 128 -14.36 3.62 19.18
C ILE A 128 -14.78 4.43 20.41
N ASP A 129 -14.42 4.00 21.62
CA ASP A 129 -14.80 4.67 22.86
C ASP A 129 -14.18 6.07 23.02
N LYS A 130 -13.17 6.40 22.21
CA LYS A 130 -12.49 7.71 22.17
C LYS A 130 -13.04 8.64 21.09
N ALA A 131 -13.86 8.14 20.17
CA ALA A 131 -14.47 8.92 19.10
C ALA A 131 -15.72 9.67 19.60
#